data_AF-A0A2W4IZ09-F1
#
_entry.id   AF-A0A2W4IZ09-F1
#
_cell.length_a   1.000
_cell.length_b   1.000
_cell.length_c   1.000
_cell.angle_alpha   90.00
_cell.angle_beta   90.00
_cell.angle_gamma   90.00
#
_symmetry.space_group_name_H-M   'P 1'
#
loop_
_entity.id
_entity.type
_entity.pdbx_description
1 polymer ?
#
loop_
_entity_poly.entity_id
_entity_poly.type
_entity_poly.pdbx_seq_one_letter_code
_entity_poly.pdbx_strand_id
1 'polypeptide(L)'
;MPALNTFSHHESQSSFGEKIKSQSKALVIFLLLNGVVGAGFTNCEKKEFNKTREKKEWFSPSSLQKDTLSSEIIIIRDAGMCFYIVQEDDTLEKIWKKLQTLEEFSYLKAKRYQPRGEKRNIRGFNIPGNQLKPGLEVPIPKDKEQIKIPLEQFSSYSLEAIDGLKSDPTYGFYVKLLLAKIGNKELVNVMCAFAKSESAQKTILGGRDEIGSLEFHRWEPKYHCFSFSPYHILMEKNADGESPGPGLRAKKKLGFTNGKIYHPKYAGALFLAYWIEKTNFSSEKLVQYLNINSLKDAEQTGKIYNGSSKYGEKLWANLQYVRKTLK
;
A
#
# COMPACT_ATOMS: atom_id res chain seq x y z
N MET A 1 -56.64 -9.36 12.18
CA MET A 1 -56.66 -8.54 13.39
C MET A 1 -55.37 -7.73 13.47
N PRO A 2 -55.39 -6.44 13.11
CA PRO A 2 -54.33 -5.50 13.46
C PRO A 2 -54.80 -4.56 14.60
N ALA A 3 -53.91 -4.20 15.51
CA ALA A 3 -54.14 -3.14 16.48
C ALA A 3 -53.04 -2.08 16.34
N LEU A 4 -53.50 -0.88 16.02
CA LEU A 4 -52.78 0.39 16.00
C LEU A 4 -52.37 0.81 17.42
N ASN A 5 -51.28 1.57 17.52
CA ASN A 5 -51.28 2.73 18.42
C ASN A 5 -50.36 3.84 17.90
N THR A 6 -51.03 4.94 17.59
CA THR A 6 -50.57 6.29 17.25
C THR A 6 -50.34 7.09 18.53
N PHE A 7 -49.32 7.95 18.58
CA PHE A 7 -49.39 9.20 19.35
C PHE A 7 -48.55 10.29 18.69
N SER A 8 -49.18 11.43 18.42
CA SER A 8 -48.57 12.65 17.90
C SER A 8 -49.21 13.90 18.52
N HIS A 9 -48.35 14.92 18.73
CA HIS A 9 -48.59 16.38 18.92
C HIS A 9 -49.24 16.85 20.24
N HIS A 10 -48.90 17.99 20.87
CA HIS A 10 -48.44 19.33 20.41
C HIS A 10 -47.52 19.97 21.50
N GLU A 11 -46.43 20.65 21.14
CA GLU A 11 -46.22 22.13 21.03
C GLU A 11 -46.58 23.00 22.26
N SER A 12 -45.60 23.78 22.75
CA SER A 12 -45.61 25.25 22.61
C SER A 12 -44.36 25.91 23.19
N GLN A 13 -43.99 27.03 22.58
CA GLN A 13 -42.85 27.90 22.84
C GLN A 13 -43.16 28.95 23.93
N SER A 14 -42.13 29.46 24.64
CA SER A 14 -41.92 30.89 24.98
C SER A 14 -40.58 31.02 25.76
N SER A 15 -39.56 31.68 25.20
CA SER A 15 -39.15 33.09 25.38
C SER A 15 -38.65 33.46 26.78
N PHE A 16 -37.35 33.78 26.90
CA PHE A 16 -36.64 34.61 27.93
C PHE A 16 -35.16 34.23 27.80
N GLY A 17 -34.13 35.07 27.74
CA GLY A 17 -33.91 36.50 27.84
C GLY A 17 -32.39 36.71 27.87
N GLU A 18 -31.95 37.81 27.24
CA GLU A 18 -30.68 38.56 27.35
C GLU A 18 -29.39 38.04 28.05
N LYS A 19 -28.26 38.54 27.47
CA LYS A 19 -26.88 38.74 27.97
C LYS A 19 -26.00 37.48 27.92
N ILE A 20 -24.83 37.52 27.26
CA ILE A 20 -23.63 38.25 27.70
C ILE A 20 -22.78 38.74 26.50
N LYS A 21 -22.22 39.93 26.69
CA LYS A 21 -21.26 40.67 25.86
C LYS A 21 -19.87 40.01 25.82
N SER A 22 -19.14 40.38 24.75
CA SER A 22 -17.72 40.77 24.75
C SER A 22 -16.66 39.65 24.61
N GLN A 23 -15.64 39.97 23.78
CA GLN A 23 -14.39 39.24 23.43
C GLN A 23 -14.55 38.32 22.21
N SER A 24 -13.88 38.49 21.05
CA SER A 24 -12.62 39.17 20.76
C SER A 24 -12.59 39.66 19.30
N LYS A 25 -12.70 40.97 19.11
CA LYS A 25 -12.17 41.66 17.92
C LYS A 25 -10.65 41.78 18.10
N ALA A 26 -9.91 40.79 17.63
CA ALA A 26 -8.44 40.86 17.59
C ALA A 26 -7.89 39.98 16.46
N LEU A 27 -8.32 40.23 15.23
CA LEU A 27 -7.67 39.73 14.03
C LEU A 27 -8.18 40.58 12.87
N VAL A 28 -7.42 41.58 12.42
CA VAL A 28 -7.50 42.25 11.09
C VAL A 28 -6.64 43.52 11.02
N ILE A 29 -6.10 44.07 12.11
CA ILE A 29 -5.19 45.23 12.04
C ILE A 29 -3.81 44.85 12.60
N PHE A 30 -3.01 44.17 11.77
CA PHE A 30 -1.55 44.11 11.93
C PHE A 30 -0.81 44.00 10.59
N LEU A 31 -1.38 44.60 9.53
CA LEU A 31 -0.83 44.53 8.17
C LEU A 31 -0.30 45.86 7.62
N LEU A 32 -0.20 46.91 8.43
CA LEU A 32 0.39 48.18 7.99
C LEU A 32 1.17 48.80 9.13
N LEU A 33 2.40 48.31 9.34
CA LEU A 33 3.57 49.01 9.87
C LEU A 33 4.62 47.95 10.19
N ASN A 34 5.52 47.70 9.24
CA ASN A 34 6.95 47.46 9.45
C ASN A 34 7.57 47.11 8.11
N GLY A 35 7.97 48.16 7.39
CA GLY A 35 9.02 48.05 6.39
C GLY A 35 10.38 48.09 7.08
N VAL A 36 11.27 47.23 6.57
CA VAL A 36 12.74 47.28 6.58
C VAL A 36 13.47 46.68 7.80
N VAL A 37 14.46 45.85 7.42
CA VAL A 37 15.59 45.25 8.16
C VAL A 37 15.35 43.88 8.82
N GLY A 38 16.04 42.88 8.29
CA GLY A 38 16.53 41.75 9.08
C GLY A 38 16.15 40.37 8.54
N ALA A 39 17.04 39.78 7.74
CA ALA A 39 17.04 38.36 7.45
C ALA A 39 17.02 37.56 8.77
N GLY A 40 15.92 36.84 9.02
CA GLY A 40 15.74 36.11 10.26
C GLY A 40 14.49 35.24 10.26
N PHE A 41 14.19 34.57 9.14
CA PHE A 41 13.20 33.50 9.16
C PHE A 41 13.70 32.40 10.10
N THR A 42 13.11 32.35 11.28
CA THR A 42 13.41 31.40 12.34
C THR A 42 13.20 29.97 11.83
N ASN A 43 14.08 29.07 12.26
CA ASN A 43 14.07 27.64 11.90
C ASN A 43 12.77 26.88 12.30
N CYS A 44 11.81 27.55 12.94
CA CYS A 44 10.56 26.94 13.41
C CYS A 44 9.48 26.92 12.31
N GLU A 45 9.24 28.04 11.62
CA GLU A 45 8.21 28.13 10.58
C GLU A 45 8.60 27.35 9.30
N LYS A 46 9.89 27.32 8.96
CA LYS A 46 10.39 26.47 7.86
C LYS A 46 10.18 24.98 8.13
N LYS A 47 10.24 24.54 9.39
CA LYS A 47 9.97 23.14 9.76
C LYS A 47 8.48 22.82 9.65
N GLU A 48 7.59 23.70 10.09
CA GLU A 48 6.15 23.49 9.94
C GLU A 48 5.70 23.53 8.48
N PHE A 49 6.22 24.47 7.68
CA PHE A 49 5.89 24.57 6.25
C PHE A 49 6.38 23.35 5.45
N ASN A 50 7.61 22.87 5.69
CA ASN A 50 8.11 21.65 5.06
C ASN A 50 7.34 20.39 5.51
N LYS A 51 7.00 20.28 6.80
CA LYS A 51 6.21 19.16 7.33
C LYS A 51 4.79 19.13 6.76
N THR A 52 4.21 20.30 6.47
CA THR A 52 2.90 20.42 5.84
C THR A 52 2.95 20.08 4.34
N ARG A 53 4.06 20.41 3.65
CA ARG A 53 4.30 20.06 2.24
C ARG A 53 4.59 18.57 2.04
N GLU A 54 5.42 17.97 2.88
CA GLU A 54 5.65 16.51 2.91
C GLU A 54 4.35 15.74 3.18
N LYS A 55 3.51 16.24 4.08
CA LYS A 55 2.18 15.65 4.37
C LYS A 55 1.24 15.70 3.14
N LYS A 56 1.30 16.76 2.33
CA LYS A 56 0.53 16.85 1.07
C LYS A 56 1.05 15.89 -0.01
N GLU A 57 2.36 15.64 -0.08
CA GLU A 57 2.94 14.70 -1.06
C GLU A 57 2.63 13.23 -0.73
N TRP A 58 2.63 12.83 0.54
CA TRP A 58 2.32 11.47 0.97
C TRP A 58 0.94 10.98 0.50
N PHE A 59 -0.04 11.88 0.57
CA PHE A 59 -1.44 11.61 0.21
C PHE A 59 -1.87 12.34 -1.06
N SER A 60 -0.91 12.90 -1.82
CA SER A 60 -1.24 13.47 -3.12
C SER A 60 -1.86 12.37 -3.98
N PRO A 61 -2.99 12.66 -4.65
CA PRO A 61 -3.51 11.80 -5.70
C PRO A 61 -2.36 11.50 -6.66
N SER A 62 -2.21 10.24 -7.06
CA SER A 62 -1.31 9.97 -8.17
C SER A 62 -1.83 10.72 -9.40
N SER A 63 -0.93 11.18 -10.26
CA SER A 63 -1.30 11.68 -11.59
C SER A 63 -1.69 10.47 -12.44
N LEU A 64 -2.87 9.90 -12.17
CA LEU A 64 -3.43 8.84 -12.97
C LEU A 64 -3.73 9.44 -14.35
N GLN A 65 -2.99 8.99 -15.35
CA GLN A 65 -3.11 9.43 -16.72
C GLN A 65 -3.56 8.24 -17.56
N LYS A 66 -4.65 8.43 -18.32
CA LYS A 66 -5.14 7.44 -19.28
C LYS A 66 -4.69 7.88 -20.67
N ASP A 67 -3.89 7.04 -21.32
CA ASP A 67 -3.39 7.25 -22.66
C ASP A 67 -4.00 6.25 -23.63
N THR A 68 -4.55 6.74 -24.73
CA THR A 68 -4.96 5.90 -25.87
C THR A 68 -3.87 6.00 -26.93
N LEU A 69 -3.00 4.99 -26.99
CA LEU A 69 -1.86 4.96 -27.92
C LEU A 69 -2.30 4.54 -29.33
N SER A 70 -3.38 3.76 -29.42
CA SER A 70 -4.11 3.43 -30.64
C SER A 70 -5.54 3.01 -30.28
N SER A 71 -6.41 2.78 -31.28
CA SER A 71 -7.76 2.24 -31.04
C SER A 71 -7.77 0.89 -30.31
N GLU A 72 -6.64 0.16 -30.31
CA GLU A 72 -6.52 -1.18 -29.73
C GLU A 72 -5.66 -1.22 -28.46
N ILE A 73 -5.06 -0.10 -28.04
CA ILE A 73 -4.13 -0.04 -26.91
C ILE A 73 -4.50 1.14 -26.01
N ILE A 74 -5.08 0.80 -24.85
CA ILE A 74 -5.42 1.76 -23.80
C ILE A 74 -4.56 1.47 -22.57
N ILE A 75 -3.75 2.45 -22.18
CA ILE A 75 -2.82 2.36 -21.05
C ILE A 75 -3.24 3.32 -19.94
N ILE A 76 -3.19 2.85 -18.69
CA ILE A 76 -3.24 3.72 -17.51
C ILE A 76 -1.81 3.81 -16.96
N ARG A 77 -1.31 5.04 -16.83
CA ARG A 77 -0.05 5.35 -16.16
C ARG A 77 -0.35 5.86 -14.76
N ASP A 78 0.24 5.21 -13.77
CA ASP A 78 -0.03 5.47 -12.37
C ASP A 78 1.23 5.25 -11.54
N ALA A 79 1.80 6.34 -11.02
CA ALA A 79 2.99 6.33 -10.15
C ALA A 79 4.17 5.47 -10.66
N GLY A 80 4.49 5.58 -11.95
CA GLY A 80 5.59 4.84 -12.58
C GLY A 80 5.28 3.37 -12.89
N MET A 81 4.00 2.97 -12.82
CA MET A 81 3.47 1.72 -13.32
C MET A 81 2.56 1.97 -14.52
N CYS A 82 2.51 1.00 -15.42
CA CYS A 82 1.59 0.99 -16.55
C CYS A 82 0.63 -0.20 -16.40
N PHE A 83 -0.64 0.04 -16.70
CA PHE A 83 -1.68 -0.98 -16.73
C PHE A 83 -2.30 -0.97 -18.12
N TYR A 84 -2.46 -2.15 -18.70
CA TYR A 84 -3.21 -2.32 -19.93
C TYR A 84 -4.68 -2.55 -19.58
N ILE A 85 -5.60 -1.81 -20.21
CA ILE A 85 -7.03 -2.09 -20.10
C ILE A 85 -7.38 -3.16 -21.13
N VAL A 86 -7.87 -4.30 -20.66
CA VAL A 86 -8.26 -5.41 -21.54
C VAL A 86 -9.40 -5.00 -22.47
N GLN A 87 -9.22 -5.22 -23.77
CA GLN A 87 -10.22 -4.97 -24.81
C GLN A 87 -11.03 -6.25 -25.10
N GLU A 88 -12.08 -6.12 -25.91
CA GLU A 88 -12.80 -7.28 -26.44
C GLU A 88 -11.85 -8.20 -27.23
N ASP A 89 -12.04 -9.51 -27.10
CA ASP A 89 -11.24 -10.57 -27.74
C ASP A 89 -9.73 -10.60 -27.42
N ASP A 90 -9.26 -9.81 -26.46
CA ASP A 90 -7.87 -9.87 -26.03
C ASP A 90 -7.53 -11.22 -25.39
N THR A 91 -6.34 -11.71 -25.73
CA THR A 91 -5.67 -12.81 -25.02
C THR A 91 -4.33 -12.29 -24.51
N LEU A 92 -3.72 -12.96 -23.54
CA LEU A 92 -2.38 -12.57 -23.06
C LEU A 92 -1.35 -12.52 -24.20
N GLU A 93 -1.45 -13.42 -25.17
CA GLU A 93 -0.58 -13.43 -26.35
C GLU A 93 -0.82 -12.21 -27.25
N LYS A 94 -2.08 -11.82 -27.47
CA LYS A 94 -2.41 -10.60 -28.23
C LYS A 94 -1.91 -9.35 -27.52
N ILE A 95 -2.15 -9.23 -26.21
CA ILE A 95 -1.68 -8.10 -25.40
C ILE A 95 -0.15 -8.01 -25.45
N TRP A 96 0.55 -9.12 -25.21
CA TRP A 96 2.01 -9.17 -25.29
C TRP A 96 2.53 -8.75 -26.67
N LYS A 97 1.92 -9.26 -27.76
CA LYS A 97 2.29 -8.90 -29.14
C LYS A 97 2.06 -7.43 -29.45
N LYS A 98 0.93 -6.85 -29.00
CA LYS A 98 0.63 -5.42 -29.15
C LYS A 98 1.63 -4.55 -28.41
N LEU A 99 1.95 -4.88 -27.16
CA LEU A 99 2.82 -4.04 -26.33
C LEU A 99 4.28 -4.08 -26.80
N GLN A 100 4.81 -5.24 -27.20
CA GLN A 100 6.23 -5.35 -27.58
C GLN A 100 6.61 -4.59 -28.88
N THR A 101 5.64 -4.11 -29.66
CA THR A 101 5.90 -3.26 -30.84
C THR A 101 6.13 -1.80 -30.44
N LEU A 102 5.69 -1.39 -29.25
CA LEU A 102 5.91 -0.05 -28.72
C LEU A 102 7.32 0.06 -28.15
N GLU A 103 8.02 1.14 -28.48
CA GLU A 103 9.42 1.36 -28.08
C GLU A 103 9.61 1.25 -26.55
N GLU A 104 8.72 1.90 -25.78
CA GLU A 104 8.77 1.91 -24.31
C GLU A 104 8.58 0.53 -23.66
N PHE A 105 7.96 -0.43 -24.35
CA PHE A 105 7.73 -1.79 -23.87
C PHE A 105 8.55 -2.85 -24.64
N SER A 106 9.55 -2.42 -25.41
CA SER A 106 10.39 -3.30 -26.23
C SER A 106 11.10 -4.40 -25.44
N TYR A 107 11.35 -4.19 -24.14
CA TYR A 107 11.92 -5.19 -23.22
C TYR A 107 11.03 -6.46 -23.09
N LEU A 108 9.72 -6.36 -23.37
CA LEU A 108 8.80 -7.50 -23.35
C LEU A 108 9.13 -8.56 -24.41
N LYS A 109 9.96 -8.24 -25.43
CA LYS A 109 10.46 -9.22 -26.40
C LYS A 109 11.29 -10.34 -25.75
N ALA A 110 11.83 -10.11 -24.56
CA ALA A 110 12.62 -11.13 -23.87
C ALA A 110 11.75 -12.34 -23.45
N LYS A 111 12.27 -13.56 -23.67
CA LYS A 111 11.60 -14.86 -23.40
C LYS A 111 11.00 -14.99 -21.98
N ARG A 112 11.50 -14.23 -21.00
CA ARG A 112 10.97 -14.24 -19.62
C ARG A 112 9.57 -13.63 -19.50
N TYR A 113 9.19 -12.72 -20.39
CA TYR A 113 7.89 -12.04 -20.39
C TYR A 113 6.84 -12.73 -21.26
N GLN A 114 7.27 -13.62 -22.17
CA GLN A 114 6.37 -14.33 -23.07
C GLN A 114 5.30 -15.13 -22.29
N PRO A 115 4.02 -15.04 -22.66
CA PRO A 115 2.97 -15.87 -22.09
C PRO A 115 3.27 -17.36 -22.28
N ARG A 116 3.07 -18.18 -21.24
CA ARG A 116 3.37 -19.63 -21.27
C ARG A 116 2.10 -20.48 -21.20
N GLY A 117 1.17 -20.23 -22.14
CA GLY A 117 -0.15 -20.87 -22.17
C GLY A 117 -1.00 -20.49 -20.96
N GLU A 118 -1.73 -21.45 -20.39
CA GLU A 118 -2.65 -21.22 -19.25
C GLU A 118 -1.95 -21.03 -17.90
N LYS A 119 -0.63 -21.30 -17.83
CA LYS A 119 0.13 -21.24 -16.57
C LYS A 119 0.57 -19.81 -16.26
N ARG A 120 0.51 -19.47 -14.96
CA ARG A 120 1.02 -18.19 -14.44
C ARG A 120 2.50 -17.99 -14.82
N ASN A 121 2.80 -16.86 -15.45
CA ASN A 121 4.17 -16.41 -15.64
C ASN A 121 4.53 -15.43 -14.51
N ILE A 122 5.32 -15.90 -13.55
CA ILE A 122 5.80 -15.14 -12.38
C ILE A 122 6.63 -13.89 -12.72
N ARG A 123 7.01 -13.73 -14.00
CA ARG A 123 7.74 -12.59 -14.56
C ARG A 123 7.02 -11.93 -15.73
N GLY A 124 5.78 -12.31 -16.01
CA GLY A 124 4.92 -11.72 -17.04
C GLY A 124 3.70 -11.07 -16.39
N PHE A 125 2.61 -10.90 -17.14
CA PHE A 125 1.34 -10.30 -16.65
C PHE A 125 0.71 -11.01 -15.42
N ASN A 126 1.28 -12.17 -15.04
CA ASN A 126 1.00 -12.94 -13.83
C ASN A 126 -0.49 -13.17 -13.52
N ILE A 127 -1.30 -13.35 -14.57
CA ILE A 127 -2.73 -13.69 -14.55
C ILE A 127 -3.00 -14.87 -15.49
N PRO A 128 -3.90 -15.81 -15.16
CA PRO A 128 -4.33 -16.85 -16.09
C PRO A 128 -5.20 -16.27 -17.22
N GLY A 129 -5.08 -16.81 -18.44
CA GLY A 129 -5.84 -16.31 -19.59
C GLY A 129 -7.36 -16.35 -19.42
N ASN A 130 -7.88 -17.36 -18.71
CA ASN A 130 -9.33 -17.48 -18.43
C ASN A 130 -9.88 -16.47 -17.40
N GLN A 131 -9.01 -15.66 -16.77
CA GLN A 131 -9.40 -14.57 -15.88
C GLN A 131 -9.34 -13.21 -16.57
N LEU A 132 -8.87 -13.16 -17.82
CA LEU A 132 -8.79 -11.95 -18.63
C LEU A 132 -10.20 -11.58 -19.10
N LYS A 133 -10.69 -10.40 -18.68
CA LYS A 133 -12.03 -9.90 -19.01
C LYS A 133 -11.95 -8.47 -19.52
N PRO A 134 -12.77 -8.07 -20.51
CA PRO A 134 -12.81 -6.69 -20.97
C PRO A 134 -12.97 -5.69 -19.81
N GLY A 135 -12.24 -4.58 -19.89
CA GLY A 135 -12.20 -3.54 -18.86
C GLY A 135 -11.29 -3.84 -17.66
N LEU A 136 -10.75 -5.06 -17.53
CA LEU A 136 -9.80 -5.36 -16.45
C LEU A 136 -8.49 -4.58 -16.65
N GLU A 137 -8.00 -3.96 -15.58
CA GLU A 137 -6.67 -3.36 -15.52
C GLU A 137 -5.62 -4.45 -15.23
N VAL A 138 -4.82 -4.82 -16.23
CA VAL A 138 -3.75 -5.80 -16.06
C VAL A 138 -2.42 -5.06 -15.96
N PRO A 139 -1.64 -5.26 -14.87
CA PRO A 139 -0.33 -4.62 -14.76
C PRO A 139 0.59 -5.08 -15.89
N ILE A 140 1.24 -4.12 -16.55
CA ILE A 140 2.32 -4.41 -17.48
C ILE A 140 3.57 -4.74 -16.63
N PRO A 141 4.21 -5.91 -16.84
CA PRO A 141 5.40 -6.30 -16.09
C PRO A 141 6.49 -5.26 -16.25
N LYS A 142 7.21 -4.94 -15.18
CA LYS A 142 8.34 -4.01 -15.30
C LYS A 142 9.57 -4.73 -15.85
N ASP A 143 10.50 -3.96 -16.41
CA ASP A 143 11.81 -4.52 -16.66
C ASP A 143 12.45 -4.95 -15.33
N LYS A 144 13.03 -6.15 -15.29
CA LYS A 144 13.55 -6.78 -14.07
C LYS A 144 14.55 -5.88 -13.35
N GLU A 145 15.37 -5.17 -14.12
CA GLU A 145 16.39 -4.28 -13.56
C GLU A 145 15.78 -3.02 -12.91
N GLN A 146 14.51 -2.72 -13.18
CA GLN A 146 13.75 -1.63 -12.55
C GLN A 146 12.98 -2.05 -11.29
N ILE A 147 12.88 -3.36 -11.00
CA ILE A 147 12.11 -3.88 -9.86
C ILE A 147 13.01 -4.14 -8.65
N LYS A 148 14.27 -4.51 -8.89
CA LYS A 148 15.21 -4.89 -7.82
C LYS A 148 15.51 -3.71 -6.90
N ILE A 149 15.53 -3.98 -5.60
CA ILE A 149 15.75 -2.99 -4.56
C ILE A 149 16.75 -3.55 -3.55
N PRO A 150 17.91 -2.90 -3.35
CA PRO A 150 18.84 -3.22 -2.28
C PRO A 150 18.17 -3.17 -0.91
N LEU A 151 18.62 -4.00 0.02
CA LEU A 151 18.02 -4.12 1.35
C LEU A 151 18.10 -2.81 2.14
N GLU A 152 19.23 -2.10 2.03
CA GLU A 152 19.50 -0.81 2.69
C GLU A 152 18.60 0.30 2.14
N GLN A 153 18.34 0.28 0.83
CA GLN A 153 17.40 1.23 0.22
C GLN A 153 15.97 0.91 0.66
N PHE A 154 15.60 -0.37 0.70
CA PHE A 154 14.27 -0.79 1.14
C PHE A 154 14.02 -0.49 2.62
N SER A 155 15.03 -0.61 3.48
CA SER A 155 14.92 -0.26 4.90
C SER A 155 14.70 1.24 5.09
N SER A 156 15.37 2.07 4.28
CA SER A 156 15.14 3.53 4.25
C SER A 156 13.70 3.87 3.86
N TYR A 157 13.15 3.23 2.81
CA TYR A 157 11.74 3.40 2.46
C TYR A 157 10.77 2.87 3.52
N SER A 158 11.17 1.84 4.28
CA SER A 158 10.37 1.32 5.39
C SER A 158 10.32 2.32 6.55
N LEU A 159 11.42 3.04 6.81
CA LEU A 159 11.44 4.15 7.76
C LEU A 159 10.54 5.30 7.32
N GLU A 160 10.62 5.69 6.04
CA GLU A 160 9.71 6.70 5.47
C GLU A 160 8.23 6.28 5.64
N ALA A 161 7.90 5.01 5.39
CA ALA A 161 6.56 4.45 5.60
C ALA A 161 6.07 4.59 7.04
N ILE A 162 6.92 4.24 8.01
CA ILE A 162 6.63 4.38 9.43
C ILE A 162 6.39 5.86 9.77
N ASP A 163 7.27 6.74 9.33
CA ASP A 163 7.21 8.16 9.64
C ASP A 163 5.98 8.84 9.02
N GLY A 164 5.64 8.51 7.77
CA GLY A 164 4.43 8.99 7.11
C GLY A 164 3.17 8.60 7.87
N LEU A 165 3.07 7.33 8.27
CA LEU A 165 1.88 6.83 8.98
C LEU A 165 1.73 7.33 10.42
N LYS A 166 2.79 7.77 11.11
CA LYS A 166 2.67 8.32 12.48
C LYS A 166 1.65 9.45 12.60
N SER A 167 1.44 10.19 11.51
CA SER A 167 0.51 11.32 11.44
C SER A 167 -0.84 10.99 10.81
N ASP A 168 -1.02 9.75 10.34
CA ASP A 168 -2.26 9.30 9.73
C ASP A 168 -3.38 9.22 10.80
N PRO A 169 -4.58 9.79 10.52
CA PRO A 169 -5.66 9.84 11.50
C PRO A 169 -6.26 8.48 11.84
N THR A 170 -6.11 7.48 10.96
CA THR A 170 -6.65 6.13 11.15
C THR A 170 -5.62 5.19 11.76
N TYR A 171 -4.39 5.23 11.25
CA TYR A 171 -3.35 4.24 11.55
C TYR A 171 -2.25 4.74 12.49
N GLY A 172 -2.12 6.06 12.69
CA GLY A 172 -1.00 6.66 13.39
C GLY A 172 -0.88 6.26 14.87
N PHE A 173 -2.00 6.03 15.55
CA PHE A 173 -1.99 5.50 16.93
C PHE A 173 -1.31 4.13 17.00
N TYR A 174 -1.70 3.20 16.12
CA TYR A 174 -1.19 1.82 16.11
C TYR A 174 0.28 1.76 15.69
N VAL A 175 0.70 2.60 14.75
CA VAL A 175 2.12 2.70 14.37
C VAL A 175 2.96 3.21 15.54
N LYS A 176 2.51 4.24 16.26
CA LYS A 176 3.20 4.72 17.47
C LYS A 176 3.26 3.64 18.56
N LEU A 177 2.19 2.88 18.74
CA LEU A 177 2.16 1.75 19.66
C LEU A 177 3.21 0.68 19.29
N LEU A 178 3.27 0.28 18.01
CA LEU A 178 4.25 -0.67 17.52
C LEU A 178 5.67 -0.19 17.79
N LEU A 179 5.96 1.09 17.54
CA LEU A 179 7.26 1.67 17.83
C LEU A 179 7.60 1.68 19.31
N ALA A 180 6.62 1.92 20.19
CA ALA A 180 6.83 1.88 21.63
C ALA A 180 7.08 0.45 22.16
N LYS A 181 6.53 -0.57 21.51
CA LYS A 181 6.60 -1.97 21.99
C LYS A 181 7.71 -2.79 21.33
N ILE A 182 8.00 -2.53 20.06
CA ILE A 182 8.93 -3.32 19.24
C ILE A 182 10.21 -2.51 18.95
N GLY A 183 10.11 -1.18 18.89
CA GLY A 183 11.21 -0.31 18.50
C GLY A 183 11.31 -0.14 16.98
N ASN A 184 11.87 0.99 16.55
CA ASN A 184 11.93 1.38 15.14
C ASN A 184 12.78 0.41 14.30
N LYS A 185 14.01 0.12 14.76
CA LYS A 185 14.94 -0.78 14.06
C LYS A 185 14.32 -2.15 13.82
N GLU A 186 13.64 -2.69 14.82
CA GLU A 186 13.07 -4.02 14.73
C GLU A 186 11.82 -4.06 13.85
N LEU A 187 10.97 -3.03 13.91
CA LEU A 187 9.84 -2.93 12.98
C LEU A 187 10.30 -2.86 11.52
N VAL A 188 11.37 -2.11 11.23
CA VAL A 188 11.99 -2.07 9.90
C VAL A 188 12.53 -3.45 9.50
N ASN A 189 13.22 -4.15 10.41
CA ASN A 189 13.72 -5.50 10.14
C ASN A 189 12.59 -6.46 9.76
N VAL A 190 11.48 -6.41 10.49
CA VAL A 190 10.28 -7.22 10.22
C VAL A 190 9.70 -6.88 8.84
N MET A 191 9.53 -5.60 8.51
CA MET A 191 9.06 -5.16 7.20
C MET A 191 9.96 -5.66 6.06
N CYS A 192 11.28 -5.51 6.19
CA CYS A 192 12.24 -6.04 5.22
C CYS A 192 12.16 -7.58 5.09
N ALA A 193 11.99 -8.29 6.21
CA ALA A 193 11.89 -9.75 6.23
C ALA A 193 10.65 -10.28 5.49
N PHE A 194 9.51 -9.60 5.61
CA PHE A 194 8.31 -9.93 4.83
C PHE A 194 8.53 -9.71 3.33
N ALA A 195 9.06 -8.55 2.93
CA ALA A 195 9.30 -8.25 1.51
C ALA A 195 10.31 -9.23 0.87
N LYS A 196 11.37 -9.61 1.60
CA LYS A 196 12.28 -10.68 1.18
C LYS A 196 11.58 -12.04 1.11
N SER A 197 10.70 -12.34 2.08
CA SER A 197 9.95 -13.59 2.10
C SER A 197 8.95 -13.71 0.95
N GLU A 198 8.51 -12.61 0.36
CA GLU A 198 7.69 -12.64 -0.85
C GLU A 198 8.53 -12.72 -2.12
N SER A 199 9.74 -12.15 -2.11
CA SER A 199 10.65 -12.15 -3.27
C SER A 199 11.43 -13.46 -3.42
N ALA A 200 11.82 -14.11 -2.32
CA ALA A 200 12.73 -15.26 -2.38
C ALA A 200 12.12 -16.48 -3.08
N GLN A 201 12.89 -17.12 -3.97
CA GLN A 201 12.50 -18.39 -4.57
C GLN A 201 12.41 -19.48 -3.48
N LYS A 202 11.43 -20.39 -3.58
CA LYS A 202 11.08 -21.41 -2.56
C LYS A 202 12.25 -22.29 -2.08
N THR A 203 13.36 -22.33 -2.82
CA THR A 203 14.47 -23.27 -2.60
C THR A 203 15.60 -22.72 -1.73
N ILE A 204 15.60 -21.43 -1.35
CA ILE A 204 16.69 -20.85 -0.54
C ILE A 204 16.14 -20.24 0.75
N LEU A 205 16.14 -21.01 1.83
CA LEU A 205 15.95 -20.49 3.19
C LEU A 205 17.10 -19.54 3.51
N GLY A 206 16.79 -18.27 3.82
CA GLY A 206 17.81 -17.24 4.09
C GLY A 206 18.52 -16.68 2.86
N GLY A 207 17.86 -16.75 1.69
CA GLY A 207 18.46 -16.37 0.41
C GLY A 207 18.98 -14.94 0.31
N ARG A 208 20.08 -14.79 -0.44
CA ARG A 208 20.66 -13.50 -0.87
C ARG A 208 19.80 -12.78 -1.90
N ASP A 209 18.67 -13.35 -2.30
CA ASP A 209 17.76 -12.75 -3.26
C ASP A 209 17.36 -11.34 -2.81
N GLU A 210 17.58 -10.39 -3.72
CA GLU A 210 17.13 -9.02 -3.57
C GLU A 210 15.61 -8.96 -3.54
N ILE A 211 15.08 -7.92 -2.90
CA ILE A 211 13.65 -7.63 -2.98
C ILE A 211 13.36 -7.25 -4.43
N GLY A 212 12.34 -7.86 -5.04
CA GLY A 212 12.02 -7.64 -6.46
C GLY A 212 12.64 -8.64 -7.44
N SER A 213 13.12 -9.80 -6.96
CA SER A 213 13.52 -10.91 -7.83
C SER A 213 12.34 -11.59 -8.55
N LEU A 214 11.11 -11.32 -8.07
CA LEU A 214 9.80 -11.65 -8.65
C LEU A 214 9.00 -10.35 -8.85
N GLU A 215 7.98 -10.39 -9.70
CA GLU A 215 7.06 -9.26 -9.90
C GLU A 215 6.30 -8.91 -8.61
N PHE A 216 6.08 -7.62 -8.36
CA PHE A 216 5.29 -7.12 -7.22
C PHE A 216 3.77 -7.25 -7.42
N HIS A 217 3.33 -7.98 -8.44
CA HIS A 217 1.93 -8.34 -8.61
C HIS A 217 1.79 -9.81 -8.95
N ARG A 218 0.69 -10.41 -8.49
CA ARG A 218 0.35 -11.80 -8.79
C ARG A 218 -1.15 -11.99 -8.73
N TRP A 219 -1.72 -12.65 -9.73
CA TRP A 219 -3.09 -13.14 -9.64
C TRP A 219 -3.16 -14.32 -8.68
N GLU A 220 -4.16 -14.27 -7.81
CA GLU A 220 -4.38 -15.25 -6.75
C GLU A 220 -5.68 -16.01 -7.04
N PRO A 221 -5.59 -17.21 -7.67
CA PRO A 221 -6.77 -17.93 -8.16
C PRO A 221 -7.80 -18.21 -7.07
N LYS A 222 -7.34 -18.48 -5.84
CA LYS A 222 -8.22 -18.74 -4.70
C LYS A 222 -9.12 -17.55 -4.37
N TYR A 223 -8.64 -16.33 -4.61
CA TYR A 223 -9.32 -15.09 -4.22
C TYR A 223 -9.87 -14.32 -5.43
N HIS A 224 -9.60 -14.79 -6.65
CA HIS A 224 -9.98 -14.13 -7.91
C HIS A 224 -9.61 -12.64 -7.95
N CYS A 225 -8.44 -12.30 -7.43
CA CYS A 225 -7.94 -10.93 -7.40
C CYS A 225 -6.41 -10.90 -7.55
N PHE A 226 -5.87 -9.71 -7.76
CA PHE A 226 -4.43 -9.48 -7.66
C PHE A 226 -4.00 -9.29 -6.19
N SER A 227 -2.83 -9.81 -5.86
CA SER A 227 -1.98 -9.25 -4.82
C SER A 227 -1.01 -8.24 -5.44
N PHE A 228 -0.65 -7.21 -4.67
CA PHE A 228 0.26 -6.15 -5.10
C PHE A 228 1.34 -5.86 -4.05
N SER A 229 2.33 -5.05 -4.46
CA SER A 229 3.47 -4.58 -3.68
C SER A 229 4.53 -5.65 -3.40
N PRO A 230 5.74 -5.27 -2.94
CA PRO A 230 6.76 -6.19 -2.43
C PRO A 230 6.26 -7.16 -1.34
N TYR A 231 5.13 -6.87 -0.71
CA TYR A 231 4.52 -7.69 0.32
C TYR A 231 3.43 -8.63 -0.23
N HIS A 232 3.03 -8.55 -1.50
CA HIS A 232 1.90 -9.31 -2.06
C HIS A 232 0.62 -9.22 -1.20
N ILE A 233 0.21 -8.00 -0.86
CA ILE A 233 -1.03 -7.74 -0.14
C ILE A 233 -2.22 -7.97 -1.08
N LEU A 234 -3.15 -8.83 -0.67
CA LEU A 234 -4.32 -9.23 -1.44
C LEU A 234 -5.33 -8.06 -1.55
N MET A 235 -5.81 -7.81 -2.76
CA MET A 235 -6.89 -6.84 -3.03
C MET A 235 -8.26 -7.51 -3.09
N GLU A 236 -8.47 -8.46 -2.18
CA GLU A 236 -9.66 -9.29 -2.13
C GLU A 236 -10.89 -8.56 -1.56
N LYS A 237 -12.06 -9.15 -1.83
CA LYS A 237 -13.27 -8.91 -1.07
C LYS A 237 -13.46 -10.03 -0.03
N ASN A 238 -14.26 -9.78 1.01
CA ASN A 238 -14.61 -10.79 1.99
C ASN A 238 -15.53 -11.86 1.37
N ALA A 239 -15.92 -12.85 2.18
CA ALA A 239 -16.75 -13.97 1.74
C ALA A 239 -18.14 -13.56 1.21
N ASP A 240 -18.62 -12.37 1.56
CA ASP A 240 -19.86 -11.78 1.03
C ASP A 240 -19.74 -11.30 -0.42
N GLY A 241 -18.53 -11.25 -0.99
CA GLY A 241 -18.31 -10.80 -2.37
C GLY A 241 -18.51 -9.30 -2.59
N GLU A 242 -18.81 -8.54 -1.52
CA GLU A 242 -19.16 -7.12 -1.58
C GLU A 242 -18.22 -6.28 -0.74
N SER A 243 -18.02 -6.67 0.53
CA SER A 243 -17.24 -5.88 1.46
C SER A 243 -15.74 -6.06 1.20
N PRO A 244 -14.95 -4.98 1.27
CA PRO A 244 -13.51 -5.05 1.02
C PRO A 244 -12.81 -5.89 2.11
N GLY A 245 -11.88 -6.75 1.70
CA GLY A 245 -10.96 -7.43 2.61
C GLY A 245 -9.93 -6.46 3.24
N PRO A 246 -9.11 -6.92 4.19
CA PRO A 246 -8.18 -6.04 4.93
C PRO A 246 -7.25 -5.23 4.03
N GLY A 247 -6.68 -5.84 2.99
CA GLY A 247 -5.77 -5.14 2.07
C GLY A 247 -6.47 -4.08 1.23
N LEU A 248 -7.65 -4.41 0.69
CA LEU A 248 -8.45 -3.47 -0.08
C LEU A 248 -9.00 -2.32 0.78
N ARG A 249 -9.37 -2.58 2.04
CA ARG A 249 -9.77 -1.55 3.02
C ARG A 249 -8.63 -0.59 3.32
N ALA A 250 -7.45 -1.12 3.65
CA ALA A 250 -6.27 -0.34 3.94
C ALA A 250 -5.92 0.58 2.76
N LYS A 251 -5.87 0.03 1.54
CA LYS A 251 -5.60 0.80 0.32
C LYS A 251 -6.59 1.96 0.12
N LYS A 252 -7.89 1.70 0.30
CA LYS A 252 -8.95 2.72 0.16
C LYS A 252 -8.81 3.83 1.20
N LYS A 253 -8.58 3.49 2.48
CA LYS A 253 -8.44 4.48 3.56
C LYS A 253 -7.18 5.34 3.43
N LEU A 254 -6.08 4.77 2.89
CA LEU A 254 -4.87 5.51 2.59
C LEU A 254 -4.96 6.35 1.29
N GLY A 255 -6.03 6.20 0.50
CA GLY A 255 -6.16 6.88 -0.79
C GLY A 255 -5.10 6.45 -1.81
N PHE A 256 -4.63 5.20 -1.74
CA PHE A 256 -3.58 4.69 -2.62
C PHE A 256 -4.17 4.04 -3.89
N THR A 257 -3.53 4.29 -5.01
CA THR A 257 -3.81 3.62 -6.29
C THR A 257 -2.99 2.33 -6.41
N ASN A 258 -3.30 1.49 -7.41
CA ASN A 258 -2.57 0.23 -7.63
C ASN A 258 -1.11 0.48 -8.02
N GLY A 259 -0.82 1.53 -8.78
CA GLY A 259 0.53 1.90 -9.17
C GLY A 259 1.33 2.49 -8.00
N LYS A 260 0.70 3.32 -7.17
CA LYS A 260 1.37 3.95 -6.01
C LYS A 260 1.98 2.90 -5.08
N ILE A 261 1.29 1.77 -4.85
CA ILE A 261 1.75 0.70 -3.95
C ILE A 261 2.86 -0.19 -4.53
N TYR A 262 3.36 0.08 -5.75
CA TYR A 262 4.61 -0.52 -6.24
C TYR A 262 5.85 0.14 -5.67
N HIS A 263 5.77 1.41 -5.30
CA HIS A 263 6.90 2.09 -4.67
C HIS A 263 7.02 1.61 -3.20
N PRO A 264 8.22 1.19 -2.74
CA PRO A 264 8.40 0.58 -1.42
C PRO A 264 7.88 1.39 -0.24
N LYS A 265 8.02 2.72 -0.26
CA LYS A 265 7.50 3.58 0.83
C LYS A 265 5.98 3.47 1.01
N TYR A 266 5.22 3.48 -0.10
CA TYR A 266 3.76 3.35 -0.04
C TYR A 266 3.34 1.90 0.20
N ALA A 267 4.11 0.94 -0.33
CA ALA A 267 3.95 -0.47 0.00
C ALA A 267 4.11 -0.74 1.50
N GLY A 268 5.13 -0.16 2.13
CA GLY A 268 5.40 -0.29 3.57
C GLY A 268 4.27 0.30 4.41
N ALA A 269 3.72 1.44 3.99
CA ALA A 269 2.56 2.03 4.66
C ALA A 269 1.32 1.15 4.49
N LEU A 270 1.07 0.64 3.29
CA LEU A 270 -0.01 -0.32 3.06
C LEU A 270 0.17 -1.59 3.90
N PHE A 271 1.40 -2.10 4.07
CA PHE A 271 1.69 -3.28 4.88
C PHE A 271 1.31 -3.08 6.35
N LEU A 272 1.69 -1.96 6.95
CA LEU A 272 1.33 -1.65 8.34
C LEU A 272 -0.18 -1.47 8.48
N ALA A 273 -0.81 -0.71 7.59
CA ALA A 273 -2.25 -0.52 7.58
C ALA A 273 -3.02 -1.84 7.39
N TYR A 274 -2.54 -2.72 6.51
CA TYR A 274 -3.09 -4.06 6.30
C TYR A 274 -3.05 -4.90 7.57
N TRP A 275 -1.94 -4.90 8.31
CA TRP A 275 -1.86 -5.64 9.57
C TRP A 275 -2.83 -5.11 10.62
N ILE A 276 -2.98 -3.78 10.70
CA ILE A 276 -3.95 -3.13 11.60
C ILE A 276 -5.38 -3.54 11.21
N GLU A 277 -5.73 -3.51 9.92
CA GLU A 277 -7.03 -3.97 9.42
C GLU A 277 -7.25 -5.46 9.66
N LYS A 278 -6.20 -6.28 9.50
CA LYS A 278 -6.26 -7.75 9.60
C LYS A 278 -6.41 -8.22 11.04
N THR A 279 -5.90 -7.47 12.01
CA THR A 279 -6.13 -7.73 13.43
C THR A 279 -7.41 -7.08 13.94
N ASN A 280 -8.23 -6.49 13.06
CA ASN A 280 -9.41 -5.70 13.42
C ASN A 280 -9.07 -4.67 14.50
N PHE A 281 -7.96 -3.94 14.32
CA PHE A 281 -7.54 -2.87 15.23
C PHE A 281 -7.22 -3.35 16.66
N SER A 282 -6.97 -4.66 16.86
CA SER A 282 -6.51 -5.22 18.13
C SER A 282 -5.01 -4.96 18.32
N SER A 283 -4.70 -4.03 19.23
CA SER A 283 -3.34 -3.68 19.65
C SER A 283 -2.52 -4.88 20.13
N GLU A 284 -3.13 -5.77 20.93
CA GLU A 284 -2.48 -6.97 21.45
C GLU A 284 -2.07 -7.92 20.32
N LYS A 285 -3.01 -8.27 19.42
CA LYS A 285 -2.74 -9.13 18.27
C LYS A 285 -1.73 -8.52 17.31
N LEU A 286 -1.81 -7.20 17.10
CA LEU A 286 -0.89 -6.48 16.22
C LEU A 286 0.55 -6.58 16.73
N VAL A 287 0.77 -6.33 18.04
CA VAL A 287 2.09 -6.50 18.66
C VAL A 287 2.50 -7.96 18.66
N GLN A 288 1.60 -8.90 18.98
CA GLN A 288 1.88 -10.34 18.97
C GLN A 288 2.41 -10.81 17.62
N TYR A 289 1.83 -10.37 16.50
CA TYR A 289 2.22 -10.82 15.16
C TYR A 289 3.42 -10.08 14.57
N LEU A 290 3.75 -8.88 15.06
CA LEU A 290 4.89 -8.12 14.53
C LEU A 290 6.12 -8.16 15.46
N ASN A 291 5.98 -8.55 16.72
CA ASN A 291 7.09 -8.71 17.66
C ASN A 291 7.69 -10.13 17.59
N ILE A 292 8.35 -10.44 16.47
CA ILE A 292 8.82 -11.80 16.15
C ILE A 292 10.18 -12.07 16.80
N ASN A 293 10.19 -12.77 17.94
CA ASN A 293 11.40 -13.03 18.71
C ASN A 293 11.87 -14.49 18.64
N SER A 294 11.07 -15.37 18.07
CA SER A 294 11.37 -16.79 17.91
C SER A 294 10.83 -17.34 16.59
N LEU A 295 11.28 -18.55 16.21
CA LEU A 295 10.70 -19.30 15.09
C LEU A 295 9.20 -19.56 15.31
N LYS A 296 8.79 -19.85 16.54
CA LYS A 296 7.37 -20.10 16.88
C LYS A 296 6.51 -18.86 16.62
N ASP A 297 7.01 -17.66 16.95
CA ASP A 297 6.31 -16.40 16.65
C ASP A 297 6.21 -16.19 15.13
N ALA A 298 7.27 -16.52 14.38
CA ALA A 298 7.29 -16.41 12.93
C ALA A 298 6.32 -17.41 12.27
N GLU A 299 6.22 -18.65 12.76
CA GLU A 299 5.26 -19.66 12.31
C GLU A 299 3.81 -19.23 12.57
N GLN A 300 3.53 -18.71 13.76
CA GLN A 300 2.21 -18.17 14.08
C GLN A 300 1.86 -17.00 13.15
N THR A 301 2.80 -16.07 12.98
CA THR A 301 2.64 -14.91 12.10
C THR A 301 2.45 -15.32 10.64
N GLY A 302 3.26 -16.27 10.15
CA GLY A 302 3.17 -16.80 8.78
C GLY A 302 1.86 -17.52 8.51
N LYS A 303 1.33 -18.25 9.50
CA LYS A 303 0.00 -18.86 9.42
C LYS A 303 -1.09 -17.80 9.26
N ILE A 304 -1.01 -16.68 9.98
CA ILE A 304 -1.98 -15.58 9.85
C ILE A 304 -1.79 -14.84 8.52
N TYR A 305 -0.55 -14.59 8.11
CA TYR A 305 -0.25 -13.83 6.90
C TYR A 305 -0.60 -14.58 5.62
N ASN A 306 -0.08 -15.80 5.48
CA ASN A 306 -0.08 -16.58 4.23
C ASN A 306 -0.92 -17.88 4.33
N GLY A 307 -1.41 -18.25 5.52
CA GLY A 307 -2.18 -19.47 5.73
C GLY A 307 -1.34 -20.73 5.99
N SER A 308 -0.01 -20.61 6.14
CA SER A 308 0.89 -21.76 6.34
C SER A 308 2.02 -21.47 7.33
N SER A 309 2.31 -22.43 8.22
CA SER A 309 3.48 -22.37 9.12
C SER A 309 4.81 -22.44 8.36
N LYS A 310 4.85 -23.11 7.19
CA LYS A 310 6.05 -23.15 6.33
C LYS A 310 6.50 -21.76 5.87
N TYR A 311 5.58 -20.81 5.80
CA TYR A 311 5.93 -19.42 5.56
C TYR A 311 6.75 -18.83 6.71
N GLY A 312 6.46 -19.23 7.95
CA GLY A 312 7.15 -18.76 9.15
C GLY A 312 8.61 -19.15 9.21
N GLU A 313 8.97 -20.37 8.78
CA GLU A 313 10.38 -20.78 8.65
C GLU A 313 11.15 -19.85 7.71
N LYS A 314 10.56 -19.55 6.55
CA LYS A 314 11.12 -18.61 5.56
C LYS A 314 11.22 -17.19 6.12
N LEU A 315 10.17 -16.72 6.80
CA LEU A 315 10.14 -15.41 7.45
C LEU A 315 11.21 -15.29 8.52
N TRP A 316 11.37 -16.30 9.37
CA TRP A 316 12.37 -16.34 10.43
C TRP A 316 13.78 -16.29 9.86
N ALA A 317 14.08 -17.12 8.85
CA ALA A 317 15.39 -17.11 8.21
C ALA A 317 15.73 -15.73 7.60
N ASN A 318 14.77 -15.10 6.93
CA ASN A 318 14.95 -13.76 6.39
C ASN A 318 15.09 -12.69 7.48
N LEU A 319 14.37 -12.79 8.59
CA LEU A 319 14.49 -11.86 9.71
C LEU A 319 15.89 -11.92 10.35
N GLN A 320 16.42 -13.13 10.55
CA GLN A 320 17.78 -13.32 11.06
C GLN A 320 18.83 -12.75 10.10
N TYR A 321 18.65 -12.97 8.79
CA TYR A 321 19.52 -12.39 7.77
C TYR A 321 19.48 -10.84 7.79
N VAL A 322 18.29 -10.26 7.85
CA VAL A 322 18.11 -8.80 7.86
C VAL A 322 18.74 -8.19 9.12
N ARG A 323 18.47 -8.75 10.30
CA ARG A 323 19.08 -8.31 11.57
C ARG A 323 20.60 -8.36 11.55
N LYS A 324 21.20 -9.34 10.85
CA LYS A 324 22.65 -9.45 10.68
C LYS A 324 23.21 -8.41 9.71
N THR A 325 22.46 -8.08 8.66
CA THR A 325 22.93 -7.25 7.55
C THR A 325 22.76 -5.76 7.85
N LEU A 326 21.63 -5.34 8.42
CA LEU A 326 21.31 -3.95 8.76
C LEU A 326 21.79 -3.53 10.16
N LYS A 327 22.93 -4.07 10.62
CA LYS A 327 23.41 -3.83 11.98
C LYS A 327 23.76 -2.39 12.27
#